data_AF-A0A2J4R0W2-F1
#
_entry.id   AF-A0A2J4R0W2-F1
#
_cell.length_a   1.000
_cell.length_b   1.000
_cell.length_c   1.000
_cell.angle_alpha   90.00
_cell.angle_beta   90.00
_cell.angle_gamma   90.00
#
_symmetry.space_group_name_H-M   'P 1'
#
loop_
_entity.id
_entity.type
_entity.pdbx_description
1 polymer ?
#
loop_
_entity_poly.entity_id
_entity_poly.type
_entity_poly.pdbx_seq_one_letter_code
_entity_poly.pdbx_strand_id
1 'polypeptide(L)'
;MMRSLFAIGLLVLCSSAFAAEKTQALDGASFGNTWPLTFEKATISCVNGVYAFVYDTATDNRYPLNGMASSAVKSGKMEGYDLDTVWK
;
A
#
# COMPACT_ATOMS: atom_id res chain seq x y z
N MET A 1 43.30 14.76 -4.13
CA MET A 1 42.43 14.42 -2.98
C MET A 1 40.98 14.84 -3.19
N MET A 2 40.69 16.06 -3.69
CA MET A 2 39.31 16.56 -3.88
C MET A 2 38.44 15.78 -4.89
N ARG A 3 39.03 15.24 -5.97
CA ARG A 3 38.32 14.46 -7.00
C ARG A 3 37.81 13.10 -6.48
N SER A 4 38.55 12.47 -5.57
CA SER A 4 38.18 11.17 -4.97
C SER A 4 37.03 11.30 -3.97
N LEU A 5 36.94 12.44 -3.26
CA LEU A 5 35.84 12.73 -2.34
C LEU A 5 34.51 12.93 -3.08
N PHE A 6 34.55 13.54 -4.27
CA PHE A 6 33.36 13.72 -5.11
C PHE A 6 32.80 12.39 -5.64
N ALA A 7 33.69 11.45 -5.99
CA ALA A 7 33.29 10.13 -6.47
C ALA A 7 32.63 9.28 -5.37
N ILE A 8 33.10 9.39 -4.13
CA ILE A 8 32.51 8.69 -2.96
C ILE A 8 31.13 9.27 -2.65
N GLY A 9 30.94 10.58 -2.74
CA GLY A 9 29.63 11.23 -2.56
C GLY A 9 28.58 10.76 -3.57
N LEU A 10 28.98 10.55 -4.83
CA LEU A 10 28.07 10.09 -5.88
C LEU A 10 27.58 8.65 -5.67
N LEU A 11 28.42 7.77 -5.11
CA LEU A 11 28.07 6.37 -4.85
C LEU A 11 27.04 6.20 -3.72
N VAL A 12 27.00 7.13 -2.75
CA VAL A 12 26.03 7.09 -1.64
C VAL A 12 24.60 7.41 -2.11
N LEU A 13 24.44 8.24 -3.15
CA LEU A 13 23.14 8.63 -3.68
C LEU A 13 22.45 7.52 -4.50
N CYS A 14 23.18 6.49 -4.95
CA CYS A 14 22.63 5.40 -5.76
C CYS A 14 21.87 4.33 -4.93
N SER A 15 21.86 4.43 -3.60
CA SER A 15 21.33 3.36 -2.73
C SER A 15 19.85 3.46 -2.39
N SER A 16 19.12 4.49 -2.83
CA SER A 16 17.69 4.62 -2.56
C SER A 16 16.83 3.94 -3.64
N ALA A 17 17.02 2.64 -3.82
CA ALA A 17 16.05 1.82 -4.55
C ALA A 17 14.87 1.53 -3.60
N PHE A 18 13.86 2.41 -3.62
CA PHE A 18 12.57 2.08 -3.01
C PHE A 18 11.96 0.94 -3.83
N ALA A 19 11.90 -0.25 -3.25
CA ALA A 19 11.19 -1.36 -3.87
C ALA A 19 9.74 -0.92 -4.08
N ALA A 20 9.25 -1.07 -5.32
CA ALA A 20 7.85 -0.82 -5.62
C ALA A 20 6.97 -1.63 -4.67
N GLU A 21 5.84 -1.04 -4.26
CA GLU A 21 4.88 -1.75 -3.42
C GLU A 21 4.43 -3.03 -4.13
N LYS A 22 4.34 -4.13 -3.38
CA LYS A 22 3.77 -5.35 -3.92
C LYS A 22 2.27 -5.17 -4.02
N THR A 23 1.78 -5.05 -5.24
CA THR A 23 0.36 -4.85 -5.51
C THR A 23 -0.24 -6.00 -6.32
N GLN A 24 -1.54 -6.19 -6.14
CA GLN A 24 -2.33 -7.10 -6.96
C GLN A 24 -3.70 -6.47 -7.23
N ALA A 25 -4.02 -6.30 -8.52
CA ALA A 25 -5.35 -5.93 -8.94
C ALA A 25 -6.31 -7.11 -8.77
N LEU A 26 -7.51 -6.83 -8.27
CA LEU A 26 -8.60 -7.76 -8.08
C LEU A 26 -9.84 -7.25 -8.79
N ASP A 27 -10.56 -8.18 -9.39
CA ASP A 27 -11.85 -7.94 -10.02
C ASP A 27 -12.91 -8.77 -9.29
N GLY A 28 -13.83 -8.10 -8.60
CA GLY A 28 -14.93 -8.73 -7.87
C GLY A 28 -15.80 -9.62 -8.75
N ALA A 29 -15.90 -9.35 -10.06
CA ALA A 29 -16.60 -10.22 -10.99
C ALA A 29 -16.00 -11.64 -11.04
N SER A 30 -14.69 -11.77 -10.81
CA SER A 30 -14.00 -13.07 -10.77
C SER A 30 -14.34 -13.90 -9.53
N PHE A 31 -14.88 -13.28 -8.49
CA PHE A 31 -15.24 -13.92 -7.21
C PHE A 31 -16.75 -14.10 -7.04
N GLY A 32 -17.58 -13.51 -7.91
CA GLY A 32 -19.04 -13.64 -7.86
C GLY A 32 -19.60 -13.31 -6.48
N ASN A 33 -20.42 -14.22 -5.93
CA ASN A 33 -21.11 -14.00 -4.65
C ASN A 33 -20.20 -14.04 -3.43
N THR A 34 -18.93 -14.46 -3.55
CA THR A 34 -17.99 -14.45 -2.42
C THR A 34 -17.22 -13.13 -2.32
N TRP A 35 -17.47 -12.17 -3.22
CA TRP A 35 -16.82 -10.87 -3.17
C TRP A 35 -17.34 -10.03 -1.98
N PRO A 36 -16.48 -9.70 -1.00
CA PRO A 36 -16.95 -9.11 0.26
C PRO A 36 -17.06 -7.59 0.22
N LEU A 37 -16.58 -6.92 -0.82
CA LEU A 37 -16.49 -5.45 -0.86
C LEU A 37 -17.66 -4.82 -1.62
N THR A 38 -18.03 -3.61 -1.22
CA THR A 38 -19.09 -2.83 -1.89
C THR A 38 -18.71 -2.38 -3.30
N PHE A 39 -17.44 -2.10 -3.55
CA PHE A 39 -16.89 -1.74 -4.86
C PHE A 39 -16.37 -2.96 -5.63
N GLU A 40 -16.39 -2.91 -6.97
CA GLU A 40 -16.06 -4.06 -7.83
C GLU A 40 -14.56 -4.23 -8.08
N LYS A 41 -13.82 -3.14 -8.31
CA LYS A 41 -12.39 -3.20 -8.64
C LYS A 41 -11.55 -2.77 -7.46
N ALA A 42 -10.62 -3.62 -7.06
CA ALA A 42 -9.76 -3.37 -5.92
C ALA A 42 -8.29 -3.55 -6.27
N THR A 43 -7.42 -2.87 -5.55
CA THR A 43 -5.98 -3.21 -5.53
C THR A 43 -5.60 -3.57 -4.10
N ILE A 44 -5.00 -4.74 -3.89
CA ILE A 44 -4.33 -5.04 -2.63
C ILE A 44 -2.91 -4.50 -2.72
N SER A 45 -2.44 -3.80 -1.69
CA SER A 45 -1.04 -3.36 -1.56
C SER A 45 -0.45 -3.73 -0.20
N CYS A 46 0.81 -4.19 -0.23
CA CYS A 46 1.66 -4.31 0.95
C CYS A 46 2.61 -3.11 1.03
N VAL A 47 2.19 -2.10 1.80
CA VAL A 47 2.94 -0.86 2.01
C VAL A 47 4.02 -1.07 3.07
N ASN A 48 5.25 -0.62 2.77
CA ASN A 48 6.42 -0.74 3.66
C ASN A 48 6.69 -2.18 4.17
N GLY A 49 6.22 -3.20 3.44
CA GLY A 49 6.38 -4.61 3.76
C GLY A 49 5.58 -5.13 4.96
N VAL A 50 4.84 -4.27 5.66
CA VAL A 50 4.15 -4.64 6.92
C VAL A 50 2.68 -4.23 6.95
N TYR A 51 2.28 -3.18 6.24
CA TYR A 51 0.90 -2.71 6.24
C TYR A 51 0.17 -3.27 5.01
N ALA A 52 -0.85 -4.09 5.25
CA ALA A 52 -1.70 -4.60 4.18
C ALA A 52 -2.94 -3.72 4.04
N PHE A 53 -3.22 -3.28 2.82
CA PHE A 53 -4.38 -2.45 2.48
C PHE A 53 -5.10 -3.02 1.26
N VAL A 54 -6.41 -2.80 1.22
CA VAL A 54 -7.20 -2.86 -0.02
C VAL A 54 -7.59 -1.44 -0.42
N TYR A 55 -7.48 -1.14 -1.70
CA TYR A 55 -7.80 0.14 -2.30
C TYR A 55 -9.04 -0.01 -3.17
N ASP A 56 -9.99 0.90 -3.01
CA ASP A 56 -11.01 1.11 -4.04
C ASP A 56 -10.36 1.82 -5.23
N THR A 57 -10.35 1.17 -6.39
CA THR A 57 -9.65 1.68 -7.58
C THR A 57 -10.33 2.94 -8.13
N ALA A 58 -11.61 3.18 -7.82
CA ALA A 58 -12.34 4.35 -8.30
C ALA A 58 -12.07 5.61 -7.46
N THR A 59 -11.86 5.45 -6.15
CA THR A 59 -11.72 6.57 -5.21
C THR A 59 -10.30 6.72 -4.65
N ASP A 60 -9.44 5.73 -4.84
CA ASP A 60 -8.12 5.60 -4.21
C ASP A 60 -8.16 5.53 -2.67
N ASN A 61 -9.35 5.37 -2.09
CA ASN A 61 -9.52 5.16 -0.67
C ASN A 61 -8.91 3.82 -0.26
N ARG A 62 -8.17 3.82 0.85
CA ARG A 62 -7.51 2.62 1.39
C ARG A 62 -8.12 2.17 2.71
N TYR A 63 -8.25 0.86 2.85
CA TYR A 63 -8.86 0.20 4.00
C TYR A 63 -7.87 -0.84 4.56
N PRO A 64 -7.55 -0.80 5.88
CA PRO A 64 -6.53 -1.65 6.46
C PRO A 64 -7.01 -3.10 6.57
N LEU A 65 -6.19 -4.05 6.09
CA LEU A 65 -6.49 -5.49 6.09
C LEU A 65 -5.85 -6.25 7.27
N ASN A 66 -4.91 -5.64 7.98
CA ASN A 66 -4.23 -6.28 9.11
C ASN A 66 -4.07 -5.34 10.31
N GLY A 67 -3.81 -5.92 11.49
CA GLY A 67 -3.72 -5.17 12.75
C GLY A 67 -2.63 -4.09 12.75
N MET A 68 -1.52 -4.29 12.03
CA MET A 68 -0.47 -3.27 11.87
C MET A 68 -0.97 -2.06 11.06
N ALA A 69 -1.65 -2.29 9.94
CA ALA A 69 -2.23 -1.22 9.14
C ALA A 69 -3.33 -0.49 9.93
N SER A 70 -4.23 -1.22 10.59
CA SER A 70 -5.29 -0.62 11.41
C SER A 70 -4.73 0.24 12.53
N SER A 71 -3.66 -0.21 13.20
CA SER A 71 -3.01 0.56 14.28
C SER A 71 -2.34 1.82 13.73
N ALA A 72 -1.70 1.74 12.56
CA ALA A 72 -1.07 2.88 11.91
C ALA A 72 -2.10 3.92 11.45
N VAL A 73 -3.28 3.48 10.97
CA VAL A 73 -4.39 4.38 10.64
C VAL A 73 -4.93 5.05 11.90
N LYS A 74 -5.22 4.27 12.95
CA LYS A 74 -5.72 4.79 14.23
C LYS A 74 -4.76 5.78 14.90
N SER A 75 -3.45 5.60 14.73
CA SER A 75 -2.44 6.51 15.27
C SER A 75 -2.15 7.72 14.36
N GLY A 76 -2.80 7.84 13.20
CA GLY A 76 -2.53 8.90 12.21
C GLY A 76 -1.19 8.76 11.48
N LYS A 77 -0.51 7.61 11.58
CA LYS A 77 0.76 7.34 10.88
C LYS A 77 0.52 7.06 9.39
N MET A 78 -0.62 6.48 9.06
CA MET A 78 -1.10 6.23 7.70
C MET A 78 -2.52 6.78 7.60
N GLU A 79 -2.93 7.24 6.42
CA GLU A 79 -4.35 7.54 6.21
C GLU A 79 -5.10 6.24 5.90
N GLY A 80 -6.41 6.26 6.05
CA GLY A 80 -7.25 5.15 5.70
C GLY A 80 -8.59 5.23 6.39
N TYR A 81 -9.52 4.43 5.90
CA TYR A 81 -10.88 4.37 6.41
C TYR A 81 -11.15 3.00 7.01
N ASP A 82 -12.17 2.90 7.86
CA ASP A 82 -12.55 1.64 8.46
C ASP A 82 -13.07 0.66 7.39
N LEU A 83 -12.53 -0.56 7.37
CA LEU A 83 -12.88 -1.60 6.41
C LEU A 83 -14.35 -2.00 6.51
N ASP A 84 -14.92 -1.92 7.72
CA ASP A 84 -16.33 -2.25 7.98
C ASP A 84 -17.31 -1.31 7.24
N THR A 85 -16.84 -0.14 6.78
CA THR A 85 -17.68 0.79 5.98
C THR A 85 -17.95 0.30 4.56
N VAL A 86 -17.17 -0.66 4.08
CA VAL A 86 -17.23 -1.18 2.71
C VAL A 86 -17.34 -2.71 2.65
N TRP A 87 -17.54 -3.36 3.79
CA TRP A 87 -17.73 -4.80 3.90
C TRP A 87 -19.22 -5.16 3.81
N LYS A 88 -19.58 -6.11 2.94
CA LYS A 88 -20.94 -6.61 2.71
C LYS A 88 -21.37 -7.69 3.69
#